data_AF-A0A074XB30-F1
#
_entry.id   AF-A0A074XB30-F1
#
_cell.length_a   1.000
_cell.length_b   1.000
_cell.length_c   1.000
_cell.angle_alpha   90.00
_cell.angle_beta   90.00
_cell.angle_gamma   90.00
#
_symmetry.space_group_name_H-M   'P 1'
#
loop_
_entity.id
_entity.type
_entity.pdbx_description
1 polymer ?
#
loop_
_entity_poly.entity_id
_entity_poly.type
_entity_poly.pdbx_seq_one_letter_code
_entity_poly.pdbx_strand_id
1 'polypeptide(L)'
;MQHPFLLLLACNLASALPLHLPAFEYQRPLKSVDLPHTAQPSTKHLDRVPRSAELLFTASDDDEMVHVWLPLGKRIYTRDYPVLPLHPTSARISNVLGVSTEVTARHKQQQVTCIISAGNDSSERKFVGRDRGAKQAEMEVTVSFQEGDRVVRFDGPDSTWHLKGREVKSYECF
;
A
#
# COMPACT_ATOMS: atom_id res chain seq x y z
N MET A 1 -26.13 -48.18 67.46
CA MET A 1 -24.67 -48.21 67.25
C MET A 1 -24.21 -46.83 66.79
N GLN A 2 -23.26 -46.25 67.52
CA GLN A 2 -22.17 -45.31 67.15
C GLN A 2 -22.39 -44.12 66.16
N HIS A 3 -22.21 -42.90 66.70
CA HIS A 3 -21.54 -41.74 66.07
C HIS A 3 -20.01 -42.00 65.93
N PRO A 4 -19.17 -41.22 65.18
CA PRO A 4 -19.27 -39.80 64.81
C PRO A 4 -18.93 -39.48 63.32
N PHE A 5 -19.34 -38.34 62.74
CA PHE A 5 -18.70 -37.01 62.76
C PHE A 5 -17.17 -37.01 62.57
N LEU A 6 -16.70 -36.13 61.67
CA LEU A 6 -15.32 -35.88 61.18
C LEU A 6 -15.04 -36.61 59.84
N LEU A 7 -14.78 -35.92 58.72
CA LEU A 7 -13.71 -34.96 58.52
C LEU A 7 -14.01 -33.91 57.42
N LEU A 8 -13.71 -32.65 57.76
CA LEU A 8 -13.05 -31.61 56.94
C LEU A 8 -13.77 -31.15 55.67
N LEU A 9 -14.51 -30.04 55.65
CA LEU A 9 -14.02 -28.66 55.80
C LEU A 9 -12.58 -28.45 55.28
N ALA A 10 -12.46 -28.26 53.97
CA ALA A 10 -11.25 -27.74 53.35
C ALA A 10 -11.61 -26.64 52.34
N CYS A 11 -11.38 -25.40 52.78
CA CYS A 11 -10.89 -24.26 52.01
C CYS A 11 -11.71 -23.74 50.82
N ASN A 12 -12.54 -22.72 51.13
CA ASN A 12 -12.61 -21.52 50.29
C ASN A 12 -11.20 -20.87 50.17
N LEU A 13 -11.00 -20.14 49.07
CA LEU A 13 -9.82 -19.37 48.65
C LEU A 13 -8.80 -20.09 47.76
N ALA A 14 -9.04 -20.02 46.44
CA ALA A 14 -7.99 -19.74 45.47
C ALA A 14 -8.50 -18.59 44.59
N SER A 15 -8.40 -17.37 45.09
CA SER A 15 -7.50 -16.36 44.51
C SER A 15 -7.76 -16.14 43.02
N ALA A 16 -8.48 -15.05 42.73
CA ALA A 16 -8.39 -14.34 41.48
C ALA A 16 -6.91 -14.20 41.11
N LEU A 17 -6.45 -15.00 40.15
CA LEU A 17 -5.19 -14.75 39.47
C LEU A 17 -5.43 -13.50 38.62
N PRO A 18 -4.77 -12.36 38.88
CA PRO A 18 -4.57 -11.43 37.80
C PRO A 18 -3.77 -12.22 36.77
N LEU A 19 -4.33 -12.39 35.58
CA LEU A 19 -3.51 -12.72 34.43
C LEU A 19 -2.54 -11.55 34.29
N HIS A 20 -1.37 -11.73 34.88
CA HIS A 20 -0.21 -10.89 34.74
C HIS A 20 0.17 -11.01 33.27
N LEU A 21 -0.49 -10.21 32.43
CA LEU A 21 0.02 -9.89 31.12
C LEU A 21 1.45 -9.42 31.36
N PRO A 22 2.48 -10.11 30.82
CA PRO A 22 3.80 -9.53 30.82
C PRO A 22 3.66 -8.18 30.11
N ALA A 23 3.96 -7.13 30.87
CA ALA A 23 4.05 -5.78 30.37
C ALA A 23 4.88 -5.81 29.09
N PHE A 24 4.39 -5.11 28.07
CA PHE A 24 5.06 -4.80 26.82
C PHE A 24 6.56 -4.60 27.04
N GLU A 25 7.33 -5.68 26.86
CA GLU A 25 8.77 -5.61 26.89
C GLU A 25 9.17 -4.97 25.56
N TYR A 26 9.68 -3.74 25.67
CA TYR A 26 10.29 -2.95 24.62
C TYR A 26 10.70 -3.80 23.42
N GLN A 27 9.94 -3.75 22.32
CA GLN A 27 10.45 -4.17 21.03
C GLN A 27 11.61 -3.23 20.70
N ARG A 28 12.83 -3.68 20.98
CA ARG A 28 14.04 -3.09 20.39
C ARG A 28 13.78 -3.01 18.89
N PRO A 29 14.03 -1.87 18.24
CA PRO A 29 14.03 -1.85 16.79
C PRO A 29 15.04 -2.91 16.33
N LEU A 30 14.56 -3.86 15.51
CA LEU A 30 15.40 -4.83 14.83
C LEU A 30 16.50 -4.04 14.11
N LYS A 31 17.75 -4.20 14.57
CA LYS A 31 18.93 -3.73 13.84
C LYS A 31 18.84 -4.30 12.44
N SER A 32 18.97 -3.44 11.44
CA SER A 32 19.11 -3.83 10.04
C SER A 32 20.23 -4.87 9.94
N VAL A 33 19.91 -6.03 9.38
CA VAL A 33 20.90 -7.01 8.97
C VAL A 33 21.53 -6.45 7.71
N ASP A 34 22.74 -5.89 7.83
CA ASP A 34 23.55 -5.51 6.67
C ASP A 34 24.00 -6.79 5.95
N LEU A 35 23.29 -7.16 4.89
CA LEU A 35 23.76 -8.14 3.92
C LEU A 35 24.83 -7.52 3.01
N PRO A 36 25.85 -8.28 2.59
CA PRO A 36 27.00 -7.74 1.87
C PRO A 36 26.59 -7.13 0.53
N HIS A 37 27.03 -5.89 0.35
CA HIS A 37 26.82 -5.04 -0.81
C HIS A 37 27.32 -5.69 -2.11
N THR A 38 26.40 -6.19 -2.93
CA THR A 38 26.56 -6.09 -4.39
C THR A 38 26.09 -4.70 -4.81
N ALA A 39 27.00 -3.92 -5.41
CA ALA A 39 26.72 -2.60 -5.95
C ALA A 39 25.63 -2.68 -7.02
N GLN A 40 24.37 -2.51 -6.61
CA GLN A 40 23.26 -2.22 -7.51
C GLN A 40 23.15 -0.70 -7.69
N PRO A 41 22.79 -0.23 -8.89
CA PRO A 41 22.57 1.19 -9.13
C PRO A 41 21.55 1.70 -8.11
N SER A 42 21.86 2.83 -7.46
CA SER A 42 21.03 3.47 -6.44
C SER A 42 19.60 3.68 -6.92
N THR A 43 18.73 2.69 -6.71
CA THR A 43 17.29 2.81 -6.83
C THR A 43 16.83 3.46 -5.54
N LYS A 44 16.22 4.65 -5.63
CA LYS A 44 15.54 5.24 -4.48
C LYS A 44 14.39 4.30 -4.13
N HIS A 45 14.62 3.43 -3.16
CA HIS A 45 13.61 2.49 -2.73
C HIS A 45 12.50 3.27 -2.02
N LEU A 46 11.25 2.99 -2.38
CA LEU A 46 10.10 3.54 -1.69
C LEU A 46 9.87 2.72 -0.44
N ASP A 47 10.70 3.00 0.57
CA ASP A 47 10.71 2.32 1.85
C ASP A 47 9.49 2.65 2.69
N ARG A 48 9.19 1.74 3.62
CA ARG A 48 8.14 1.91 4.61
C ARG A 48 8.44 3.13 5.48
N VAL A 49 7.58 4.16 5.39
CA VAL A 49 7.66 5.39 6.20
C VAL A 49 6.36 5.66 6.94
N PRO A 50 6.34 6.45 8.04
CA PRO A 50 5.10 6.87 8.66
C PRO A 50 4.20 7.60 7.65
N ARG A 51 2.86 7.45 7.79
CA ARG A 51 1.89 8.05 6.87
C ARG A 51 2.11 7.62 5.42
N SER A 52 2.04 6.33 5.16
CA SER A 52 2.18 5.75 3.83
C SER A 52 1.17 4.62 3.58
N ALA A 53 0.90 4.37 2.31
CA ALA A 53 0.11 3.23 1.85
C ALA A 53 1.03 2.23 1.14
N GLU A 54 0.84 0.95 1.44
CA GLU A 54 1.46 -0.14 0.71
C GLU A 54 0.59 -0.49 -0.49
N LEU A 55 1.18 -0.45 -1.68
CA LEU A 55 0.55 -0.85 -2.91
C LEU A 55 1.23 -2.09 -3.47
N LEU A 56 0.40 -3.03 -3.89
CA LEU A 56 0.78 -4.20 -4.65
C LEU A 56 0.37 -3.99 -6.11
N PHE A 57 1.35 -3.94 -7.00
CA PHE A 57 1.16 -3.83 -8.44
C PHE A 57 1.48 -5.13 -9.14
N THR A 58 0.82 -5.38 -10.26
CA THR A 58 1.29 -6.33 -11.29
C THR A 58 1.63 -5.53 -12.54
N ALA A 59 2.81 -5.75 -13.11
CA ALA A 59 3.26 -5.08 -14.31
C ALA A 59 2.95 -5.90 -15.58
N SER A 60 2.93 -5.26 -16.74
CA SER A 60 2.57 -5.90 -18.02
C SER A 60 3.73 -6.65 -18.68
N ASP A 61 4.97 -6.39 -18.27
CA ASP A 61 6.20 -6.83 -18.92
C ASP A 61 6.71 -8.17 -18.40
N ASP A 62 6.52 -8.47 -17.11
CA ASP A 62 7.06 -9.66 -16.47
C ASP A 62 6.05 -10.44 -15.60
N ASP A 63 4.81 -9.95 -15.50
CA ASP A 63 3.78 -10.43 -14.56
C ASP A 63 4.27 -10.47 -13.09
N GLU A 64 5.38 -9.80 -12.78
CA GLU A 64 5.93 -9.76 -11.44
C GLU A 64 5.11 -8.83 -10.54
N MET A 65 5.02 -9.22 -9.28
CA MET A 65 4.35 -8.43 -8.25
C MET A 65 5.34 -7.50 -7.57
N VAL A 66 5.10 -6.20 -7.68
CA VAL A 66 5.94 -5.16 -7.08
C VAL A 66 5.21 -4.56 -5.88
N HIS A 67 5.90 -4.54 -4.73
CA HIS A 67 5.42 -3.88 -3.50
C HIS A 67 6.10 -2.52 -3.35
N VAL A 68 5.32 -1.46 -3.15
CA VAL A 68 5.87 -0.11 -2.89
C VAL A 68 5.12 0.60 -1.78
N TRP A 69 5.85 1.39 -0.99
CA TRP A 69 5.26 2.27 0.02
C TRP A 69 5.17 3.69 -0.52
N LEU A 70 3.95 4.16 -0.79
CA LEU A 70 3.70 5.53 -1.22
C LEU A 70 3.39 6.43 -0.03
N PRO A 71 4.15 7.51 0.20
CA PRO A 71 3.83 8.47 1.25
C PRO A 71 2.49 9.17 0.96
N LEU A 72 1.63 9.25 1.97
CA LEU A 72 0.33 9.92 1.88
C LEU A 72 0.52 11.43 1.73
N GLY A 73 -0.33 12.06 0.92
CA GLY A 73 -0.32 13.48 0.60
C GLY A 73 0.85 13.93 -0.27
N LYS A 74 1.58 12.99 -0.89
CA LYS A 74 2.72 13.29 -1.76
C LYS A 74 2.59 12.59 -3.11
N ARG A 75 2.64 13.38 -4.18
CA ARG A 75 2.78 12.88 -5.54
C ARG A 75 4.20 12.40 -5.81
N ILE A 76 4.31 11.21 -6.36
CA ILE A 76 5.56 10.56 -6.77
C ILE A 76 5.54 10.38 -8.28
N TYR A 77 6.57 10.87 -8.97
CA TYR A 77 6.70 10.74 -10.43
C TYR A 77 7.54 9.51 -10.80
N THR A 78 7.09 8.74 -11.78
CA THR A 78 7.77 7.51 -12.24
C THR A 78 9.19 7.76 -12.72
N ARG A 79 9.41 8.88 -13.42
CA ARG A 79 10.75 9.30 -13.87
C ARG A 79 11.80 9.41 -12.75
N ASP A 80 11.36 9.67 -11.51
CA ASP A 80 12.24 9.88 -10.36
C ASP A 80 12.45 8.59 -9.55
N TYR A 81 11.63 7.56 -9.80
CA TYR A 81 11.59 6.31 -9.05
C TYR A 81 11.41 5.12 -10.02
N PRO A 82 12.52 4.55 -10.55
CA PRO A 82 12.48 3.51 -11.57
C PRO A 82 11.89 2.18 -11.08
N VAL A 83 11.65 2.03 -9.78
CA VAL A 83 10.95 0.88 -9.18
C VAL A 83 9.44 0.92 -9.42
N LEU A 84 8.88 2.07 -9.78
CA LEU A 84 7.45 2.19 -10.05
C LEU A 84 7.12 1.69 -11.46
N PRO A 85 6.11 0.83 -11.62
CA PRO A 85 5.75 0.30 -12.92
C PRO A 85 5.25 1.42 -13.84
N LEU A 86 5.72 1.42 -15.08
CA LEU A 86 5.24 2.35 -16.12
C LEU A 86 3.92 1.89 -16.74
N HIS A 87 3.69 0.57 -16.78
CA HIS A 87 2.52 -0.07 -17.38
C HIS A 87 1.92 -1.12 -16.44
N PRO A 88 1.35 -0.71 -15.28
CA PRO A 88 0.68 -1.65 -14.39
C PRO A 88 -0.58 -2.23 -15.04
N THR A 89 -0.80 -3.53 -14.90
CA THR A 89 -2.04 -4.22 -15.29
C THR A 89 -3.04 -4.26 -14.15
N SER A 90 -2.56 -4.25 -12.90
CA SER A 90 -3.43 -4.17 -11.72
C SER A 90 -2.77 -3.47 -10.53
N ALA A 91 -3.60 -3.02 -9.59
CA ALA A 91 -3.16 -2.50 -8.29
C ALA A 91 -4.11 -2.92 -7.17
N ARG A 92 -3.56 -2.97 -5.95
CA ARG A 92 -4.32 -3.11 -4.71
C ARG A 92 -3.61 -2.36 -3.58
N ILE A 93 -4.37 -1.67 -2.73
CA ILE A 93 -3.86 -1.19 -1.45
C ILE A 93 -3.84 -2.38 -0.47
N SER A 94 -2.66 -2.79 -0.03
CA SER A 94 -2.50 -3.94 0.87
C SER A 94 -2.45 -3.53 2.35
N ASN A 95 -1.96 -2.32 2.65
CA ASN A 95 -1.79 -1.83 4.01
C ASN A 95 -1.72 -0.30 4.05
N VAL A 96 -1.99 0.29 5.21
CA VAL A 96 -1.93 1.75 5.45
C VAL A 96 -1.33 2.02 6.84
N LEU A 97 -0.41 2.97 6.92
CA LEU A 97 0.27 3.37 8.17
C LEU A 97 0.01 4.82 8.52
N GLY A 98 -0.09 5.12 9.82
CA GLY A 98 -0.11 6.51 10.33
C GLY A 98 -1.42 7.26 10.11
N VAL A 99 -2.49 6.55 9.75
CA VAL A 99 -3.86 7.05 9.67
C VAL A 99 -4.52 6.76 11.02
N SER A 100 -4.93 7.79 11.76
CA SER A 100 -5.42 7.63 13.15
C SER A 100 -6.74 6.86 13.15
N THR A 101 -6.74 5.68 13.76
CA THR A 101 -7.96 4.88 13.99
C THR A 101 -8.83 5.45 15.12
N GLU A 102 -8.54 6.64 15.65
CA GLU A 102 -9.38 7.33 16.63
C GLU A 102 -10.64 7.90 15.98
N VAL A 103 -11.47 7.03 15.43
CA VAL A 103 -12.87 7.36 15.24
C VAL A 103 -13.68 6.18 15.75
N THR A 104 -14.53 6.48 16.73
CA THR A 104 -15.60 5.64 17.27
C THR A 104 -16.10 4.57 16.29
N ALA A 105 -16.52 3.41 16.80
CA ALA A 105 -17.00 2.21 16.07
C ALA A 105 -18.06 2.43 14.95
N ARG A 106 -18.47 3.68 14.69
CA ARG A 106 -19.31 4.11 13.56
C ARG A 106 -18.56 4.69 12.34
N HIS A 107 -17.26 4.99 12.40
CA HIS A 107 -16.53 5.63 11.29
C HIS A 107 -15.28 4.83 10.90
N LYS A 108 -15.52 3.62 10.40
CA LYS A 108 -14.51 2.69 9.91
C LYS A 108 -14.01 3.04 8.49
N GLN A 109 -14.01 4.33 8.12
CA GLN A 109 -13.84 4.78 6.74
C GLN A 109 -12.90 5.98 6.61
N GLN A 110 -11.72 5.94 7.25
CA GLN A 110 -10.58 6.66 6.66
C GLN A 110 -10.04 5.77 5.55
N GLN A 111 -10.75 5.74 4.42
CA GLN A 111 -10.36 4.97 3.24
C GLN A 111 -9.30 5.77 2.50
N VAL A 112 -8.06 5.27 2.51
CA VAL A 112 -7.02 5.86 1.66
C VAL A 112 -7.46 5.77 0.21
N THR A 113 -7.32 6.86 -0.52
CA THR A 113 -7.57 6.90 -1.97
C THR A 113 -6.25 7.10 -2.69
N CYS A 114 -5.94 6.21 -3.62
CA CYS A 114 -4.79 6.32 -4.50
C CYS A 114 -5.23 6.73 -5.90
N ILE A 115 -4.42 7.56 -6.54
CA ILE A 115 -4.62 8.16 -7.84
C ILE A 115 -3.41 7.85 -8.71
N ILE A 116 -3.67 7.38 -9.93
CA ILE A 116 -2.65 7.15 -10.96
C ILE A 116 -2.94 8.08 -12.13
N SER A 117 -1.94 8.86 -12.53
CA SER A 117 -1.98 9.71 -13.72
C SER A 117 -1.14 9.10 -14.82
N ALA A 118 -1.71 8.95 -16.02
CA ALA A 118 -1.02 8.43 -17.19
C ALA A 118 -1.21 9.35 -18.40
N GLY A 119 -0.19 9.43 -19.26
CA GLY A 119 -0.23 10.18 -20.51
C GLY A 119 -0.05 9.27 -21.72
N ASN A 120 -0.23 9.84 -22.92
CA ASN A 120 0.20 9.15 -24.14
C ASN A 120 1.72 9.11 -24.18
N ASP A 121 2.27 7.93 -24.47
CA ASP A 121 3.68 7.79 -24.77
C ASP A 121 4.01 8.65 -26.00
N SER A 122 4.94 9.59 -25.83
CA SER A 122 5.38 10.49 -26.90
C SER A 122 6.40 9.84 -27.84
N SER A 123 6.63 8.54 -27.71
CA SER A 123 7.50 7.75 -28.59
C SER A 123 6.99 7.63 -30.04
N GLU A 124 5.70 7.87 -30.30
CA GLU A 124 5.16 8.07 -31.67
C GLU A 124 5.17 9.55 -32.11
N ARG A 125 6.23 10.31 -31.82
CA ARG A 125 6.55 11.49 -32.64
C ARG A 125 7.04 11.04 -34.01
N LYS A 126 6.16 10.45 -34.82
CA LYS A 126 6.32 10.48 -36.28
C LYS A 126 6.39 11.95 -36.65
N PHE A 127 7.56 12.37 -37.14
CA PHE A 127 7.74 13.61 -37.87
C PHE A 127 6.83 13.59 -39.11
N VAL A 128 5.54 13.90 -38.93
CA VAL A 128 4.66 14.27 -40.03
C VAL A 128 4.57 15.79 -40.02
N GLY A 129 4.96 16.36 -41.15
CA GLY A 129 5.25 17.77 -41.32
C GLY A 129 4.18 18.72 -40.79
N ARG A 130 4.68 19.76 -40.12
CA ARG A 130 4.26 21.16 -40.28
C ARG A 130 2.77 21.35 -40.61
N ASP A 131 1.93 21.31 -39.59
CA ASP A 131 0.69 22.06 -39.62
C ASP A 131 0.51 22.89 -38.34
N ARG A 132 0.19 24.16 -38.55
CA ARG A 132 0.10 25.18 -37.51
C ARG A 132 -1.25 25.05 -36.79
N GLY A 133 -1.22 25.02 -35.46
CA GLY A 133 -2.30 25.66 -34.69
C GLY A 133 -3.21 24.81 -33.82
N ALA A 134 -2.94 23.53 -33.60
CA ALA A 134 -3.58 22.79 -32.51
C ALA A 134 -2.52 22.41 -31.48
N LYS A 135 -2.50 23.10 -30.32
CA LYS A 135 -1.92 22.53 -29.11
C LYS A 135 -2.75 21.29 -28.81
N GLN A 136 -2.28 20.13 -29.29
CA GLN A 136 -2.82 18.83 -28.93
C GLN A 136 -2.53 18.71 -27.44
N ALA A 137 -3.48 19.16 -26.61
CA ALA A 137 -3.42 19.01 -25.18
C ALA A 137 -3.29 17.52 -24.94
N GLU A 138 -2.11 17.12 -24.48
CA GLU A 138 -1.80 15.76 -24.09
C GLU A 138 -2.89 15.30 -23.12
N MET A 139 -3.77 14.39 -23.56
CA MET A 139 -4.95 14.01 -22.80
C MET A 139 -4.52 13.07 -21.67
N GLU A 140 -4.11 13.67 -20.55
CA GLU A 140 -3.82 12.98 -19.30
C GLU A 140 -5.08 12.28 -18.81
N VAL A 141 -4.95 10.99 -18.49
CA VAL A 141 -6.00 10.18 -17.89
C VAL A 141 -5.62 9.89 -16.45
N THR A 142 -6.59 10.06 -15.57
CA THR A 142 -6.43 9.82 -14.15
C THR A 142 -7.40 8.74 -13.72
N VAL A 143 -6.93 7.76 -12.97
CA VAL A 143 -7.75 6.71 -12.35
C VAL A 143 -7.59 6.76 -10.84
N SER A 144 -8.66 6.52 -10.10
CA SER A 144 -8.64 6.52 -8.64
C SER A 144 -9.27 5.25 -8.07
N PHE A 145 -8.70 4.75 -6.98
CA PHE A 145 -9.20 3.59 -6.25
C PHE A 145 -8.89 3.70 -4.76
N GLN A 146 -9.65 2.98 -3.96
CA GLN A 146 -9.65 3.10 -2.51
C GLN A 146 -9.16 1.81 -1.84
N GLU A 147 -8.84 1.88 -0.56
CA GLU A 147 -8.40 0.72 0.23
C GLU A 147 -9.44 -0.42 0.26
N GLY A 148 -10.72 -0.07 0.24
CA GLY A 148 -11.82 -1.03 0.17
C GLY A 148 -12.05 -1.62 -1.21
N ASP A 149 -11.50 -1.01 -2.26
CA ASP A 149 -11.52 -1.58 -3.59
C ASP A 149 -10.57 -2.78 -3.57
N ARG A 150 -11.04 -3.92 -4.07
CA ARG A 150 -10.24 -5.15 -4.15
C ARG A 150 -9.10 -4.93 -5.17
N VAL A 151 -8.62 -5.99 -5.80
CA VAL A 151 -7.68 -5.83 -6.92
C VAL A 151 -8.37 -5.07 -8.05
N VAL A 152 -7.84 -3.90 -8.39
CA VAL A 152 -8.29 -3.05 -9.48
C VAL A 152 -7.49 -3.42 -10.73
N ARG A 153 -8.18 -3.65 -11.84
CA ARG A 153 -7.56 -3.98 -13.13
C ARG A 153 -7.61 -2.79 -14.09
N PHE A 154 -6.49 -2.55 -14.75
CA PHE A 154 -6.27 -1.42 -15.66
C PHE A 154 -6.24 -1.82 -17.14
N ASP A 155 -6.14 -3.12 -17.43
CA ASP A 155 -5.99 -3.71 -18.76
C ASP A 155 -7.30 -4.28 -19.33
N GLY A 156 -8.39 -4.20 -18.57
CA GLY A 156 -9.70 -4.72 -18.96
C GLY A 156 -10.40 -3.84 -20.00
N PRO A 157 -11.08 -4.44 -21.00
CA PRO A 157 -11.68 -3.73 -22.14
C PRO A 157 -12.78 -2.73 -21.76
N ASP A 158 -13.46 -2.94 -20.62
CA ASP A 158 -14.54 -2.08 -20.11
C ASP A 158 -14.25 -1.56 -18.69
N SER A 159 -12.97 -1.51 -18.29
CA SER A 159 -12.62 -1.07 -16.93
C SER A 159 -12.78 0.44 -16.78
N THR A 160 -13.44 0.86 -15.70
CA THR A 160 -13.47 2.28 -15.27
C THR A 160 -12.08 2.84 -14.98
N TRP A 161 -11.09 1.97 -14.84
CA TRP A 161 -9.69 2.28 -14.55
C TRP A 161 -8.76 2.00 -15.74
N HIS A 162 -9.26 2.05 -16.98
CA HIS A 162 -8.49 1.67 -18.16
C HIS A 162 -7.25 2.56 -18.38
N LEU A 163 -6.05 1.95 -18.30
CA LEU A 163 -4.75 2.60 -18.55
C LEU A 163 -3.95 1.95 -19.70
N LYS A 164 -4.51 0.96 -20.39
CA LYS A 164 -3.77 0.20 -21.42
C LYS A 164 -3.20 1.10 -22.51
N GLY A 165 -1.93 0.86 -22.86
CA GLY A 165 -1.21 1.60 -23.89
C GLY A 165 -0.79 3.01 -23.47
N ARG A 166 -0.93 3.37 -22.19
CA ARG A 166 -0.48 4.65 -21.63
C ARG A 166 0.67 4.42 -20.67
N GLU A 167 1.57 5.38 -20.63
CA GLU A 167 2.68 5.38 -19.68
C GLU A 167 2.25 6.15 -18.42
N VAL A 168 2.41 5.52 -17.26
CA VAL A 168 2.12 6.14 -15.98
C VAL A 168 3.17 7.20 -15.67
N LYS A 169 2.69 8.41 -15.37
CA LYS A 169 3.52 9.58 -15.04
C LYS A 169 3.71 9.76 -13.54
N SER A 170 2.66 9.51 -12.76
CA SER A 170 2.72 9.70 -11.31
C SER A 170 1.69 8.90 -10.54
N TYR A 171 2.04 8.65 -9.28
CA TYR A 171 1.22 8.00 -8.27
C TYR A 171 1.06 8.94 -7.07
N GLU A 172 -0.12 8.95 -6.46
CA GLU A 172 -0.40 9.77 -5.28
C GLU A 172 -1.46 9.09 -4.42
N CYS A 173 -1.29 9.07 -3.10
CA CYS A 173 -2.28 8.53 -2.18
C CYS A 173 -2.61 9.54 -1.08
N PHE A 174 -3.84 9.55 -0.58
CA PHE A 174 -4.34 10.49 0.43
C PHE A 174 -5.03 9.76 1.58
#